data_AF-A0A9E3CRB3-F1
#
_entry.id   AF-A0A9E3CRB3-F1
#
_cell.length_a   1.000
_cell.length_b   1.000
_cell.length_c   1.000
_cell.angle_alpha   90.00
_cell.angle_beta   90.00
_cell.angle_gamma   90.00
#
_symmetry.space_group_name_H-M   'P 1'
#
loop_
_entity.id
_entity.type
_entity.pdbx_description
1 polymer ?
#
loop_
_entity_poly.entity_id
_entity_poly.type
_entity_poly.pdbx_seq_one_letter_code
_entity_poly.pdbx_strand_id
1 'polypeptide(L)' 'MSESDHIVYVVDDDARVCEAICDLLAAVGIEAVSFGSLAAYTAFA' A
#
# COMPACT_ATOMS: atom_id res chain seq x y z
N MET A 1 -1.72 23.46 5.07
CA MET A 1 -0.86 22.32 5.47
C MET A 1 -0.27 21.79 4.18
N SER A 2 1.05 21.67 4.05
CA SER A 2 1.63 21.17 2.80
C SER A 2 1.18 19.73 2.58
N GLU A 3 0.55 19.45 1.44
CA GLU A 3 0.27 18.11 0.94
C GLU A 3 1.61 17.43 0.67
N SER A 4 2.18 16.84 1.70
CA SER A 4 3.21 15.83 1.49
C SER A 4 2.48 14.66 0.81
N ASP A 5 2.85 14.33 -0.42
CA ASP A 5 2.44 13.08 -1.08
C ASP A 5 2.83 11.92 -0.15
N HIS A 6 1.86 11.38 0.55
CA HIS A 6 2.05 10.28 1.48
C HIS A 6 1.59 9.00 0.80
N ILE A 7 2.57 8.17 0.43
CA ILE A 7 2.34 6.81 -0.06
C ILE A 7 2.15 5.84 1.11
N VAL A 8 1.13 5.00 1.03
CA VAL A 8 0.87 3.92 2.00
C VAL A 8 1.45 2.61 1.46
N TYR A 9 2.36 2.00 2.22
CA TYR A 9 2.84 0.65 1.92
C TYR A 9 2.06 -0.39 2.73
N VAL A 10 1.41 -1.31 2.03
CA VAL A 10 0.66 -2.42 2.62
C VAL A 10 1.52 -3.68 2.53
N VAL A 11 1.76 -4.36 3.65
CA VAL A 11 2.51 -5.62 3.68
C VAL A 11 1.63 -6.69 4.30
N ASP A 12 1.10 -7.57 3.47
CA ASP A 12 0.19 -8.63 3.86
C ASP A 12 0.33 -9.80 2.87
N ASP A 13 0.31 -11.05 3.33
CA ASP A 13 0.48 -12.23 2.47
C ASP A 13 -0.81 -12.67 1.78
N ASP A 14 -1.97 -12.14 2.19
CA ASP A 14 -3.24 -12.34 1.51
C ASP A 14 -3.45 -11.28 0.41
N ALA A 15 -3.42 -11.74 -0.84
CA ALA A 15 -3.62 -10.90 -2.01
C ALA A 15 -5.00 -10.20 -2.03
N ARG A 16 -6.05 -10.82 -1.46
CA ARG A 16 -7.40 -10.24 -1.42
C ARG A 16 -7.47 -9.08 -0.44
N VAL A 17 -6.74 -9.18 0.67
CA VAL A 17 -6.62 -8.09 1.64
C VAL A 17 -5.85 -6.93 1.02
N CYS A 18 -4.74 -7.20 0.33
CA CYS A 18 -3.97 -6.20 -0.40
C CYS A 18 -4.82 -5.43 -1.42
N GLU A 19 -5.58 -6.16 -2.26
CA GLU A 19 -6.48 -5.58 -3.25
C GLU A 19 -7.54 -4.69 -2.60
N ALA A 20 -8.24 -5.20 -1.58
CA ALA A 20 -9.29 -4.45 -0.90
C ALA A 20 -8.79 -3.17 -0.22
N ILE A 21 -7.59 -3.19 0.38
CA ILE A 21 -6.98 -2.01 1.00
C ILE A 21 -6.55 -1.01 -0.07
N CYS A 22 -5.90 -1.46 -1.15
CA CYS A 22 -5.51 -0.59 -2.25
C CYS A 22 -6.73 0.10 -2.90
N ASP A 23 -7.81 -0.64 -3.15
CA ASP A 23 -9.05 -0.09 -3.69
C ASP A 23 -9.68 0.96 -2.77
N LEU A 24 -9.71 0.70 -1.46
CA LEU A 24 -10.22 1.64 -0.46
C LEU A 24 -9.40 2.94 -0.43
N LEU A 25 -8.08 2.82 -0.42
CA LEU A 25 -7.18 3.98 -0.37
C LEU A 25 -7.26 4.81 -1.66
N ALA A 26 -7.31 4.14 -2.82
CA ALA A 26 -7.53 4.80 -4.09
C ALA A 26 -8.87 5.56 -4.13
N ALA A 27 -9.95 4.99 -3.58
CA ALA A 27 -11.26 5.63 -3.52
C ALA A 27 -11.28 6.93 -2.68
N VAL A 28 -10.34 7.10 -1.75
CA VAL A 28 -10.19 8.33 -0.94
C VAL A 28 -9.03 9.21 -1.39
N GLY A 29 -8.42 8.91 -2.54
CA GLY A 29 -7.33 9.71 -3.12
C GLY A 29 -5.98 9.53 -2.45
N ILE A 30 -5.74 8.38 -1.81
CA ILE A 30 -4.46 8.04 -1.17
C ILE A 30 -3.73 7.03 -2.05
N GLU A 31 -2.47 7.32 -2.39
CA GLU A 31 -1.60 6.41 -3.13
C GLU A 31 -1.18 5.23 -2.23
N ALA A 32 -1.27 4.01 -2.75
CA ALA A 32 -0.88 2.81 -2.03
C ALA A 32 -0.18 1.77 -2.91
N VAL A 33 0.80 1.08 -2.34
CA VAL A 33 1.52 -0.04 -2.97
C VAL A 33 1.53 -1.21 -1.99
N SER A 34 1.19 -2.41 -2.47
CA SER A 34 1.12 -3.62 -1.65
C SER A 34 2.26 -4.60 -1.93
N PHE A 35 2.67 -5.35 -0.91
CA PHE A 35 3.70 -6.39 -0.96
C PHE A 35 3.22 -7.65 -0.25
N GLY A 36 3.39 -8.80 -0.90
CA GLY A 36 3.01 -10.12 -0.37
C GLY A 36 3.87 -10.63 0.79
N SER A 37 4.90 -9.89 1.20
CA SER A 37 5.79 -10.26 2.31
C SER A 37 6.67 -9.11 2.75
N LEU A 38 7.17 -9.18 3.99
CA LEU A 38 8.20 -8.27 4.48
C LEU A 38 9.46 -8.30 3.61
N ALA A 39 9.87 -9.49 3.15
CA ALA A 39 11.06 -9.65 2.30
C ALA A 39 10.91 -8.87 0.98
N ALA A 40 9.72 -8.94 0.35
CA ALA A 40 9.43 -8.20 -0.88
C ALA A 40 9.48 -6.68 -0.65
N TYR A 41 8.91 -6.18 0.45
CA TYR A 41 8.99 -4.77 0.82
C TYR A 41 10.43 -4.31 1.06
N THR A 42 11.21 -5.06 1.84
CA THR A 42 12.61 -4.70 2.12
C THR A 42 13.54 -4.76 0.91
N ALA A 43 13.18 -5.54 -0.12
CA ALA A 43 13.93 -5.57 -1.38
C ALA A 43 13.60 -4.38 -2.30
N PHE A 44 12.45 -3.73 -2.07
CA PHE A 44 12.00 -2.55 -2.80
C PHE A 44 12.49 -1.24 -2.16
N ALA A 45 12.57 -1.18 -0.82
CA ALA A 45 12.86 0.02 -0.03
C ALA A 45 14.35 0.41 0.05
#